data_AF-A0A7R9W875-F1
#
_entry.id   AF-A0A7R9W875-F1
#
_cell.length_a   1.000
_cell.length_b   1.000
_cell.length_c   1.000
_cell.angle_alpha   90.00
_cell.angle_beta   90.00
_cell.angle_gamma   90.00
#
_symmetry.space_group_name_H-M   'P 1'
#
loop_
_entity.id
_entity.type
_entity.pdbx_description
1 polymer ?
#
loop_
_entity_poly.entity_id
_entity_poly.type
_entity_poly.pdbx_seq_one_letter_code
_entity_poly.pdbx_strand_id
1 'polypeptide(L)'
;YCSIFFSAVQTIVLILMMWQCGMAPLQINPMVGPYPDALNYWGAKNAVLIIEDGERWRLITPIFLHAGIIHLLCNVSVQLETGAFFEREWGSGIWLAVYIISALGSSI
;
A
#
# COMPACT_ATOMS: atom_id res chain seq x y z
N TYR A 1 16.51 7.92 -2.45
CA TYR A 1 15.60 7.67 -1.33
C TYR A 1 14.46 6.79 -1.79
N CYS A 2 14.56 5.50 -1.48
CA CYS A 2 13.53 4.47 -1.66
C CYS A 2 12.21 4.88 -1.02
N SER A 3 12.24 5.52 0.15
CA SER A 3 11.03 6.05 0.82
C SER A 3 10.19 6.96 -0.07
N ILE A 4 10.82 7.96 -0.70
CA ILE A 4 10.17 8.89 -1.64
C ILE A 4 9.65 8.15 -2.88
N PHE A 5 10.46 7.25 -3.44
CA PHE A 5 10.05 6.46 -4.61
C PHE A 5 8.81 5.61 -4.30
N PHE A 6 8.78 4.92 -3.17
CA PHE A 6 7.64 4.09 -2.75
C PHE A 6 6.39 4.94 -2.53
N SER A 7 6.52 6.11 -1.90
CA SER A 7 5.40 7.05 -1.73
C SER A 7 4.83 7.54 -3.06
N ALA A 8 5.68 7.81 -4.05
CA ALA A 8 5.25 8.17 -5.39
C ALA A 8 4.49 7.01 -6.07
N VAL A 9 5.01 5.79 -5.97
CA VAL A 9 4.35 4.58 -6.50
C VAL A 9 2.98 4.37 -5.83
N GLN A 10 2.88 4.43 -4.51
CA GLN A 10 1.62 4.30 -3.77
C GLN A 10 0.58 5.35 -4.21
N THR A 11 1.03 6.59 -4.43
CA THR A 11 0.17 7.68 -4.91
C THR A 11 -0.35 7.39 -6.32
N ILE A 12 0.53 6.97 -7.24
CA ILE A 12 0.14 6.61 -8.61
C ILE A 12 -0.84 5.43 -8.59
N VAL A 13 -0.57 4.40 -7.79
CA VAL A 13 -1.44 3.22 -7.66
C VAL A 13 -2.84 3.60 -7.16
N LEU A 14 -2.94 4.46 -6.15
CA LEU A 14 -4.26 4.92 -5.68
C LEU A 14 -5.02 5.70 -6.77
N ILE A 15 -4.34 6.60 -7.49
CA ILE A 15 -4.96 7.37 -8.58
C ILE A 15 -5.48 6.44 -9.68
N LEU A 16 -4.66 5.46 -10.09
CA LEU A 16 -5.06 4.49 -11.11
C LEU A 16 -6.22 3.60 -10.64
N MET A 17 -6.21 3.18 -9.38
CA MET A 17 -7.29 2.38 -8.79
C MET A 17 -8.61 3.18 -8.74
N MET A 18 -8.56 4.45 -8.35
CA MET A 18 -9.74 5.34 -8.35
C MET A 18 -10.25 5.64 -9.77
N TRP A 19 -9.33 5.77 -10.73
CA TRP A 19 -9.68 5.96 -12.14
C TRP A 19 -10.34 4.72 -12.75
N GLN A 20 -9.81 3.52 -12.48
CA GLN A 20 -10.29 2.27 -13.06
C GLN A 20 -11.56 1.73 -12.37
N CYS A 21 -11.62 1.80 -11.03
CA CYS A 21 -12.71 1.20 -10.25
C CYS A 21 -13.76 2.21 -9.80
N GLY A 22 -13.57 3.50 -10.11
CA GLY A 22 -14.45 4.58 -9.70
C GLY A 22 -14.30 4.97 -8.23
N MET A 23 -14.78 6.15 -7.87
CA MET A 23 -14.80 6.65 -6.49
C MET A 23 -16.12 6.27 -5.81
N ALA A 24 -16.03 5.72 -4.60
CA ALA A 24 -17.21 5.39 -3.82
C ALA A 24 -17.77 6.63 -3.11
N PRO A 25 -19.10 6.73 -2.93
CA PRO A 25 -19.71 7.72 -2.04
C PRO A 25 -19.15 7.60 -0.61
N LEU A 26 -19.09 8.73 0.12
CA LEU A 26 -18.52 8.78 1.46
C LEU A 26 -19.22 7.87 2.48
N GLN A 27 -20.48 7.51 2.22
CA GLN A 27 -21.25 6.58 3.03
C GLN A 27 -20.72 5.14 2.94
N ILE A 28 -20.10 4.79 1.81
CA ILE A 28 -19.48 3.47 1.57
C ILE A 28 -17.99 3.52 1.94
N ASN A 29 -17.29 4.57 1.51
CA ASN A 29 -15.87 4.75 1.80
C ASN A 29 -15.59 6.16 2.35
N PRO A 30 -15.52 6.33 3.68
CA PRO A 30 -15.25 7.63 4.30
C PRO A 30 -13.80 8.10 4.10
N MET A 31 -12.91 7.24 3.59
CA MET A 31 -11.49 7.56 3.38
C MET A 31 -11.22 8.33 2.07
N VAL A 32 -12.28 8.68 1.32
CA VAL A 32 -12.21 9.31 -0.02
C VAL A 32 -11.41 8.43 -0.97
N GLY A 33 -12.02 7.35 -1.45
CA GLY A 33 -11.32 6.33 -2.23
C GLY A 33 -12.26 5.50 -3.11
N PRO A 34 -11.74 4.40 -3.69
CA PRO A 34 -12.53 3.55 -4.57
C PRO A 34 -13.51 2.68 -3.79
N TYR A 35 -14.35 1.92 -4.51
CA TYR A 35 -15.16 0.88 -3.90
C TYR A 35 -14.29 -0.20 -3.24
N PRO A 36 -14.72 -0.80 -2.11
CA PRO A 36 -13.88 -1.75 -1.35
C PRO A 36 -13.42 -2.99 -2.14
N ASP A 37 -14.22 -3.44 -3.09
CA ASP A 37 -13.91 -4.54 -4.01
C ASP A 37 -12.71 -4.23 -4.93
N ALA A 38 -12.45 -2.95 -5.23
CA ALA A 38 -11.28 -2.52 -5.97
C ALA A 38 -9.96 -3.01 -5.35
N LEU A 39 -9.86 -3.00 -4.01
CA LEU A 39 -8.67 -3.49 -3.32
C LEU A 39 -8.43 -4.98 -3.61
N ASN A 40 -9.47 -5.81 -3.52
CA ASN A 40 -9.35 -7.23 -3.80
C ASN A 40 -9.00 -7.48 -5.28
N TYR A 41 -9.59 -6.72 -6.19
CA TYR A 41 -9.27 -6.75 -7.62
C TYR A 41 -7.81 -6.40 -7.91
N TRP A 42 -7.25 -5.40 -7.19
CA TRP A 42 -5.86 -4.95 -7.33
C TRP A 42 -4.82 -5.77 -6.54
N GLY A 43 -5.24 -6.88 -5.91
CA GLY A 43 -4.30 -7.78 -5.25
C GLY A 43 -4.22 -7.66 -3.72
N ALA A 44 -5.18 -7.01 -3.07
CA ALA A 44 -5.21 -6.98 -1.60
C ALA A 44 -5.17 -8.39 -1.00
N LYS A 45 -4.65 -8.49 0.23
CA LYS A 45 -4.52 -9.76 0.97
C LYS A 45 -5.87 -10.45 1.02
N ASN A 46 -5.93 -11.63 0.42
CA ASN A 46 -7.09 -12.51 0.43
C ASN A 46 -6.62 -13.94 0.72
N ALA A 47 -6.90 -14.43 1.93
CA ALA A 47 -6.37 -15.70 2.41
C ALA A 47 -6.87 -16.89 1.57
N VAL A 48 -8.13 -16.85 1.12
CA VAL A 48 -8.73 -17.88 0.27
C VAL A 48 -7.98 -17.95 -1.06
N LEU A 49 -7.81 -16.83 -1.75
CA LEU A 49 -7.08 -16.78 -3.03
C LEU A 49 -5.59 -17.14 -2.87
N ILE A 50 -4.97 -16.81 -1.74
CA ILE A 50 -3.58 -17.21 -1.47
C ILE A 50 -3.44 -18.72 -1.32
N ILE A 51 -4.36 -19.36 -0.59
CA ILE A 51 -4.26 -20.78 -0.23
C ILE A 51 -4.82 -21.68 -1.33
N GLU A 52 -6.01 -21.36 -1.83
CA GLU A 52 -6.75 -22.19 -2.77
C GLU A 52 -6.30 -21.96 -4.22
N ASP A 53 -6.10 -20.69 -4.61
CA ASP A 53 -5.72 -20.32 -5.98
C ASP A 53 -4.21 -20.08 -6.15
N GLY A 54 -3.44 -20.17 -5.07
CA GLY A 54 -2.00 -20.03 -5.08
C GLY A 54 -1.49 -18.60 -5.33
N GLU A 55 -2.33 -17.58 -5.10
CA GLU A 55 -2.03 -16.16 -5.39
C GLU A 55 -1.07 -15.52 -4.36
N ARG A 56 0.12 -16.13 -4.15
CA ARG A 56 1.12 -15.73 -3.14
C ARG A 56 1.63 -14.29 -3.28
N TRP A 57 1.51 -13.69 -4.46
CA TRP A 57 1.85 -12.27 -4.68
C TRP A 57 0.96 -11.31 -3.87
N ARG A 58 -0.20 -11.76 -3.38
CA ARG A 58 -1.06 -11.03 -2.43
C ARG A 58 -0.42 -10.82 -1.05
N LEU A 59 0.74 -11.39 -0.78
CA LEU A 59 1.55 -11.09 0.41
C LEU A 59 2.45 -9.84 0.24
N ILE A 60 2.65 -9.38 -1.01
CA ILE A 60 3.54 -8.25 -1.33
C ILE A 60 2.75 -7.09 -1.93
N THR A 61 1.80 -7.38 -2.81
CA THR A 61 0.99 -6.33 -3.49
C THR A 61 0.28 -5.36 -2.53
N PRO A 62 -0.23 -5.76 -1.34
CA PRO A 62 -0.90 -4.81 -0.43
C PRO A 62 -0.03 -3.66 0.05
N ILE A 63 1.31 -3.78 -0.02
CA ILE A 63 2.27 -2.72 0.34
C ILE A 63 2.00 -1.41 -0.40
N PHE A 64 1.44 -1.50 -1.62
CA PHE A 64 1.19 -0.36 -2.48
C PHE A 64 -0.27 0.09 -2.48
N LEU A 65 -1.18 -0.71 -1.93
CA LEU A 65 -2.62 -0.47 -2.00
C LEU A 65 -3.09 0.35 -0.80
N HIS A 66 -3.97 1.32 -1.06
CA HIS A 66 -4.53 2.18 -0.03
C HIS A 66 -6.05 2.29 -0.20
N ALA A 67 -6.78 2.28 0.92
CA ALA A 67 -8.24 2.36 0.91
C ALA A 67 -8.80 3.72 0.46
N GLY A 68 -7.99 4.78 0.45
CA GLY A 68 -8.40 6.12 0.04
C GLY A 68 -7.33 7.18 0.32
N ILE A 69 -7.62 8.41 -0.08
CA ILE A 69 -6.70 9.55 0.01
C ILE A 69 -6.31 9.82 1.45
N ILE A 70 -7.25 9.80 2.40
CA ILE A 70 -6.95 10.06 3.81
C ILE A 70 -5.98 9.01 4.36
N HIS A 71 -6.22 7.74 4.03
CA HIS A 71 -5.34 6.64 4.44
C HIS A 71 -3.94 6.77 3.84
N LEU A 72 -3.83 7.10 2.55
CA LEU A 72 -2.55 7.34 1.89
C LEU A 72 -1.78 8.49 2.53
N LEU A 73 -2.43 9.63 2.77
CA LEU A 73 -1.78 10.82 3.33
C LEU A 73 -1.19 10.53 4.71
N CYS A 74 -1.92 9.83 5.58
CA CYS A 74 -1.42 9.46 6.91
C CYS A 74 -0.22 8.49 6.85
N ASN A 75 -0.21 7.55 5.91
CA ASN A 75 0.91 6.61 5.80
C ASN A 75 2.12 7.26 5.16
N VAL A 76 1.92 8.00 4.07
CA VAL A 76 2.99 8.68 3.34
C VAL A 76 3.62 9.79 4.19
N SER A 77 2.87 10.49 5.03
CA SER A 77 3.45 11.50 5.94
C SER A 77 4.46 10.87 6.90
N VAL A 78 4.08 9.78 7.57
CA VAL A 78 4.98 9.03 8.47
C VAL A 78 6.15 8.42 7.69
N GLN A 79 5.91 7.88 6.50
CA GLN A 79 6.96 7.31 5.65
C GLN A 79 7.98 8.35 5.19
N LEU A 80 7.54 9.56 4.85
CA LEU A 80 8.42 10.65 4.41
C LEU A 80 9.13 11.35 5.57
N GLU A 81 8.52 11.41 6.76
CA GLU A 81 9.16 11.98 7.94
C GLU A 81 10.10 10.96 8.60
N THR A 82 9.53 9.87 9.12
CA THR A 82 10.27 8.87 9.90
C THR A 82 11.03 7.91 9.00
N GLY A 83 10.40 7.45 7.92
CA GLY A 83 11.04 6.52 6.99
C GLY A 83 12.24 7.16 6.28
N ALA A 84 12.11 8.39 5.77
CA ALA A 84 13.24 9.09 5.15
C ALA A 84 14.35 9.44 6.15
N PHE A 85 14.01 9.76 7.41
CA PHE A 85 14.98 9.92 8.48
C PHE A 85 15.82 8.64 8.66
N PHE A 86 15.18 7.49 8.87
CA PHE A 86 15.90 6.23 9.03
C PHE A 86 16.63 5.79 7.76
N GLU A 87 16.09 6.06 6.58
CA GLU A 87 16.79 5.79 5.32
C GLU A 87 18.09 6.59 5.20
N ARG A 88 18.08 7.84 5.66
CA ARG A 88 19.28 8.68 5.70
C ARG A 88 20.32 8.16 6.69
N GLU A 89 19.90 7.69 7.87
CA GLU A 89 20.80 7.21 8.93
C GLU A 89 21.35 5.80 8.65
N TRP A 90 20.52 4.89 8.13
CA TRP A 90 20.89 3.47 7.93
C TRP A 90 21.29 3.14 6.50
N GLY A 91 21.02 4.04 5.54
CA GLY A 91 21.16 3.80 4.11
C GLY A 91 19.99 3.00 3.52
N SER A 92 19.78 3.16 2.21
CA SER A 92 18.64 2.59 1.49
C SER A 92 18.54 1.06 1.54
N GLY A 93 19.67 0.35 1.60
CA GLY A 93 19.67 -1.12 1.65
C GLY A 93 19.08 -1.69 2.94
N ILE A 94 19.50 -1.15 4.09
CA ILE A 94 18.97 -1.57 5.40
C ILE A 94 17.50 -1.15 5.52
N TRP A 95 17.19 0.08 5.12
CA TRP A 95 15.81 0.55 5.10
C TRP A 95 14.89 -0.34 4.27
N LEU A 96 15.31 -0.74 3.07
CA LEU A 96 14.54 -1.62 2.19
C LEU A 96 14.35 -3.01 2.81
N ALA A 97 15.38 -3.56 3.44
CA ALA A 97 15.27 -4.85 4.13
C ALA A 97 14.25 -4.79 5.27
N VAL A 98 14.32 -3.76 6.12
CA VAL A 98 13.34 -3.54 7.20
C VAL A 98 11.93 -3.39 6.62
N TYR A 99 11.78 -2.55 5.60
CA TYR A 99 10.50 -2.29 4.96
C TYR A 99 9.84 -3.56 4.41
N ILE A 100 10.58 -4.39 3.67
CA ILE A 100 10.07 -5.63 3.08
C ILE A 100 9.80 -6.71 4.13
N ILE A 101 10.68 -6.86 5.14
CA ILE A 101 10.46 -7.84 6.22
C ILE A 101 9.23 -7.46 7.05
N SER A 102 9.07 -6.18 7.40
CA SER A 102 7.88 -5.70 8.11
C SER A 102 6.62 -5.90 7.28
N ALA A 103 6.66 -5.65 5.97
CA ALA A 103 5.52 -5.87 5.08
C ALA A 103 5.10 -7.34 5.00
N LEU A 104 6.06 -8.25 4.84
CA LEU A 104 5.81 -9.68 4.86
C LEU A 104 5.28 -10.15 6.22
N GLY A 105 5.88 -9.68 7.32
CA GLY A 105 5.46 -10.00 8.68
C GLY A 105 4.05 -9.52 9.00
N SER A 106 3.64 -8.35 8.48
CA SER A 106 2.25 -7.88 8.60
C SER A 106 1.26 -8.65 7.73
N SER A 107 1.75 -9.28 6.67
CA SER A 107 0.91 -9.98 5.67
C SER A 107 0.70 -11.45 6.00
N ILE A 108 1.48 -12.04 6.91
CA ILE A 108 1.28 -13.39 7.44
C ILE A 108 0.29 -13.29 8.60
#